data_AF-A6DLW7-F1
#
_entry.id   AF-A6DLW7-F1
#
_cell.length_a   1.000
_cell.length_b   1.000
_cell.length_c   1.000
_cell.angle_alpha   90.00
_cell.angle_beta   90.00
_cell.angle_gamma   90.00
#
_symmetry.space_group_name_H-M   'P 1'
#
loop_
_entity.id
_entity.type
_entity.pdbx_description
1 polymer ?
#
loop_
_entity_poly.entity_id
_entity_poly.type
_entity_poly.pdbx_seq_one_letter_code
_entity_poly.pdbx_strand_id
1 'polypeptide(L)'
;MESLDLKDEITKLLAQGKTELNLPKGRYKISEAIHINNTKSLTINGNGSTLIMPPKGELLFFSNIQNIHIKNLTVDCDPLPFTQGTITKISDDHLEYEYEVHPGYPSLDAFPKYKTIGRSGIFVFDPKTLRWKDNVPDLYTKDSTSISLRKGQFTFKHLMEGYRNIKVGDYVAFKNMYGNVFLFKGCGDVTMEDVIVNTGPGAGFLMRTCTGKVIMKRCKIEKGPKPKGAVHERLLSTIADGFNLAYSRQGVTMEECEFSYMGDDAVNLHGSFMSVVKKIDDSTFLIGRAWSDEPLQKVLPGDKIRILDGNDFGLINEAKILNLMKIIPPQELDQNLRKKWRLPTKAKIFYSQVKLDKKVNAEAGNKVEVPAIACPNFVFRRNYFHDHRARGLRLGASHGLIEQNRFERIKSTPISLGPHAIHNEGGWIEDIVVKNNTIMDSCFDERTFDKNAANTGAIVLLHFLHDKSAKYVQENRNIRILNNKIERVGGPGLLITSADNVTVEGNTFSNTHLLNCDKSGNDIRLKATGVISINYSDKVDIKNNYFGKLGSFARKEFIKNPE
;
A
#
# COMPACT_ATOMS: atom_id res chain seq x y z
N MET A 1 -19.37 -15.43 24.61
CA MET A 1 -17.93 -15.11 24.46
C MET A 1 -17.24 -15.79 25.61
N GLU A 2 -16.13 -16.48 25.34
CA GLU A 2 -15.35 -17.15 26.38
C GLU A 2 -14.38 -16.15 27.04
N SER A 3 -14.12 -16.33 28.34
CA SER A 3 -13.11 -15.58 29.08
C SER A 3 -11.76 -16.30 28.95
N LEU A 4 -10.93 -15.86 28.02
CA LEU A 4 -9.52 -16.24 27.95
C LEU A 4 -8.69 -14.95 27.90
N ASP A 5 -7.82 -14.76 28.89
CA ASP A 5 -6.83 -13.70 28.83
C ASP A 5 -5.61 -14.20 28.03
N LEU A 6 -5.64 -13.94 26.72
CA LEU A 6 -4.59 -14.38 25.80
C LEU A 6 -3.20 -13.83 26.18
N LYS A 7 -3.14 -12.63 26.78
CA LYS A 7 -1.87 -12.01 27.19
C LYS A 7 -1.28 -12.79 28.36
N ASP A 8 -2.09 -13.14 29.34
CA ASP A 8 -1.68 -13.94 30.48
C ASP A 8 -1.27 -15.35 30.06
N GLU A 9 -1.98 -15.98 29.13
CA GLU A 9 -1.61 -17.31 28.59
C GLU A 9 -0.25 -17.29 27.91
N ILE A 10 0.00 -16.31 27.03
CA ILE A 10 1.30 -16.14 26.37
C ILE A 10 2.40 -15.89 27.41
N THR A 11 2.12 -15.04 28.40
CA THR A 11 3.10 -14.68 29.44
C THR A 11 3.48 -15.90 30.30
N LYS A 12 2.50 -16.67 30.77
CA LYS A 12 2.73 -17.90 31.55
C LYS A 12 3.46 -18.95 30.72
N LEU A 13 3.09 -19.11 29.45
CA LEU A 13 3.74 -20.04 28.54
C LEU A 13 5.23 -19.73 28.36
N LEU A 14 5.56 -18.47 28.09
CA LEU A 14 6.95 -18.03 27.92
C LEU A 14 7.74 -18.11 29.23
N ALA A 15 7.12 -17.81 30.38
CA ALA A 15 7.76 -17.96 31.70
C ALA A 15 8.12 -19.42 32.02
N GLN A 16 7.42 -20.40 31.43
CA GLN A 16 7.73 -21.83 31.52
C GLN A 16 8.79 -22.29 30.49
N GLY A 17 9.34 -21.39 29.68
CA GLY A 17 10.29 -21.74 28.63
C GLY A 17 9.66 -22.46 27.42
N LYS A 18 8.33 -22.51 27.35
CA LYS A 18 7.59 -23.09 26.22
C LYS A 18 7.38 -22.03 25.13
N THR A 19 7.21 -22.49 23.90
CA THR A 19 7.12 -21.61 22.71
C THR A 19 5.90 -21.88 21.84
N GLU A 20 5.01 -22.80 22.22
CA GLU A 20 3.85 -23.16 21.41
C GLU A 20 2.56 -23.05 22.21
N LEU A 21 1.75 -22.05 21.88
CA LEU A 21 0.42 -21.85 22.42
C LEU A 21 -0.60 -22.50 21.49
N ASN A 22 -1.35 -23.46 22.03
CA ASN A 22 -2.50 -24.07 21.38
C ASN A 22 -3.77 -23.53 22.06
N LEU A 23 -4.54 -22.71 21.35
CA LEU A 23 -5.78 -22.20 21.89
C LEU A 23 -6.84 -23.31 21.88
N PRO A 24 -7.64 -23.45 22.96
CA PRO A 24 -8.92 -24.13 22.85
C PRO A 24 -9.74 -23.45 21.74
N LYS A 25 -10.52 -24.21 20.97
CA LYS A 25 -11.34 -23.65 19.91
C LYS A 25 -12.44 -22.79 20.54
N GLY A 26 -12.43 -21.48 20.27
CA GLY A 26 -13.42 -20.57 20.82
C GLY A 26 -13.45 -19.20 20.17
N ARG A 27 -14.27 -18.30 20.75
CA ARG A 27 -14.36 -16.88 20.36
C ARG A 27 -14.01 -16.00 21.56
N TYR A 28 -12.86 -15.35 21.48
CA TYR A 28 -12.22 -14.65 22.60
C TYR A 28 -12.22 -13.15 22.36
N LYS A 29 -12.66 -12.38 23.36
CA LYS A 29 -12.56 -10.92 23.32
C LYS A 29 -11.22 -10.50 23.90
N ILE A 30 -10.52 -9.64 23.17
CA ILE A 30 -9.24 -9.07 23.59
C ILE A 30 -9.50 -7.66 24.08
N SER A 31 -9.01 -7.34 25.27
CA SER A 31 -9.24 -6.07 25.95
C SER A 31 -8.25 -4.98 25.51
N GLU A 32 -7.01 -5.37 25.20
CA GLU A 32 -5.91 -4.47 24.85
C GLU A 32 -4.90 -5.14 23.90
N ALA A 33 -4.02 -4.32 23.32
CA ALA A 33 -2.94 -4.81 22.47
C ALA A 33 -1.99 -5.74 23.25
N ILE A 34 -1.60 -6.85 22.63
CA ILE A 34 -0.65 -7.80 23.23
C ILE A 34 0.72 -7.57 22.62
N HIS A 35 1.66 -7.13 23.45
CA HIS A 35 3.03 -6.86 23.05
C HIS A 35 3.94 -8.01 23.46
N ILE A 36 4.59 -8.64 22.49
CA ILE A 36 5.56 -9.71 22.70
C ILE A 36 6.93 -9.22 22.24
N ASN A 37 7.90 -9.23 23.15
CA ASN A 37 9.23 -8.70 22.90
C ASN A 37 10.31 -9.71 23.29
N ASN A 38 11.45 -9.69 22.59
CA ASN A 38 12.70 -10.33 23.00
C ASN A 38 12.61 -11.83 23.34
N THR A 39 11.72 -12.57 22.68
CA THR A 39 11.69 -14.05 22.75
C THR A 39 12.35 -14.64 21.51
N LYS A 40 12.89 -15.87 21.64
CA LYS A 40 13.53 -16.58 20.52
C LYS A 40 12.49 -17.08 19.52
N SER A 41 11.40 -17.66 20.00
CA SER A 41 10.40 -18.30 19.17
C SER A 41 9.03 -18.26 19.80
N LEU A 42 7.99 -18.09 18.98
CA LEU A 42 6.61 -18.22 19.42
C LEU A 42 5.73 -18.75 18.27
N THR A 43 5.04 -19.85 18.54
CA THR A 43 3.98 -20.39 17.71
C THR A 43 2.64 -20.17 18.40
N ILE A 44 1.68 -19.57 17.69
CA ILE A 44 0.28 -19.45 18.13
C ILE A 44 -0.57 -20.24 17.15
N ASN A 45 -1.08 -21.38 17.60
CA ASN A 45 -2.06 -22.16 16.87
C ASN A 45 -3.46 -21.84 17.41
N GLY A 46 -4.27 -21.18 16.60
CA GLY A 46 -5.62 -20.79 16.96
C GLY A 46 -6.61 -21.95 17.02
N ASN A 47 -6.31 -23.12 16.43
CA ASN A 47 -7.23 -24.26 16.32
C ASN A 47 -8.63 -23.87 15.80
N GLY A 48 -8.70 -22.91 14.87
CA GLY A 48 -9.94 -22.39 14.31
C GLY A 48 -10.66 -21.37 15.20
N SER A 49 -9.98 -20.80 16.19
CA SER A 49 -10.53 -19.77 17.07
C SER A 49 -10.68 -18.43 16.38
N THR A 50 -11.54 -17.58 16.94
CA THR A 50 -11.67 -16.17 16.56
C THR A 50 -11.27 -15.24 17.70
N LEU A 51 -10.36 -14.29 17.44
CA LEU A 51 -10.03 -13.20 18.35
C LEU A 51 -10.79 -11.94 17.96
N ILE A 52 -11.42 -11.29 18.94
CA ILE A 52 -12.17 -10.05 18.77
C ILE A 52 -11.38 -8.91 19.40
N MET A 53 -10.70 -8.14 18.56
CA MET A 53 -9.86 -7.03 18.99
C MET A 53 -10.67 -5.75 19.26
N PRO A 54 -10.15 -4.82 20.08
CA PRO A 54 -10.75 -3.49 20.20
C PRO A 54 -10.48 -2.66 18.94
N PRO A 55 -11.25 -1.60 18.68
CA PRO A 55 -11.18 -0.79 17.45
C PRO A 55 -10.03 0.23 17.46
N LYS A 56 -9.02 0.05 18.31
CA LYS A 56 -7.87 0.94 18.46
C LYS A 56 -6.67 0.14 18.94
N GLY A 57 -5.50 0.49 18.41
CA GLY A 57 -4.24 -0.20 18.66
C GLY A 57 -4.06 -1.43 17.80
N GLU A 58 -2.98 -2.15 18.07
CA GLU A 58 -2.65 -3.44 17.49
C GLU A 58 -3.38 -4.58 18.21
N LEU A 59 -3.65 -5.71 17.53
CA LEU A 59 -4.03 -6.94 18.24
C LEU A 59 -2.77 -7.60 18.82
N LEU A 60 -1.82 -7.98 17.95
CA LEU A 60 -0.52 -8.53 18.35
C LEU A 60 0.59 -7.63 17.80
N PHE A 61 1.48 -7.20 18.68
CA PHE A 61 2.71 -6.51 18.31
C PHE A 61 3.92 -7.35 18.74
N PHE A 62 4.67 -7.84 17.75
CA PHE A 62 5.93 -8.54 17.91
C PHE A 62 7.13 -7.62 17.68
N SER A 63 8.08 -7.62 18.62
CA SER A 63 9.33 -6.87 18.49
C SER A 63 10.55 -7.73 18.80
N ASN A 64 11.51 -7.74 17.87
CA ASN A 64 12.81 -8.42 18.01
C ASN A 64 12.69 -9.91 18.37
N ILE A 65 11.84 -10.64 17.65
CA ILE A 65 11.66 -12.09 17.80
C ILE A 65 12.31 -12.81 16.63
N GLN A 66 13.00 -13.93 16.86
CA GLN A 66 13.70 -14.64 15.78
C GLN A 66 12.77 -15.49 14.91
N ASN A 67 11.79 -16.19 15.51
CA ASN A 67 10.87 -17.08 14.79
C ASN A 67 9.44 -16.89 15.27
N ILE A 68 8.52 -16.57 14.35
CA ILE A 68 7.09 -16.44 14.64
C ILE A 68 6.32 -17.34 13.69
N HIS A 69 5.37 -18.11 14.22
CA HIS A 69 4.41 -18.86 13.42
C HIS A 69 3.00 -18.66 13.99
N ILE A 70 2.10 -18.05 13.22
CA ILE A 70 0.69 -17.92 13.59
C ILE A 70 -0.14 -18.72 12.60
N LYS A 71 -0.98 -19.61 13.11
CA LYS A 71 -1.82 -20.47 12.26
C LYS A 71 -3.23 -20.72 12.76
N ASN A 72 -4.13 -21.06 11.84
CA ASN A 72 -5.51 -21.49 12.11
C ASN A 72 -6.30 -20.49 12.97
N LEU A 73 -6.25 -19.21 12.60
CA LEU A 73 -6.75 -18.12 13.44
C LEU A 73 -7.61 -17.17 12.62
N THR A 74 -8.77 -16.79 13.16
CA THR A 74 -9.58 -15.69 12.63
C THR A 74 -9.47 -14.47 13.54
N VAL A 75 -9.42 -13.27 12.97
CA VAL A 75 -9.45 -12.01 13.72
C VAL A 75 -10.60 -11.14 13.22
N ASP A 76 -11.37 -10.59 14.14
CA ASP A 76 -12.45 -9.64 13.88
C ASP A 76 -12.37 -8.49 14.92
N CYS A 77 -13.19 -7.45 14.77
CA CYS A 77 -13.14 -6.25 15.61
C CYS A 77 -14.54 -5.88 16.11
N ASP A 78 -14.66 -5.57 17.41
CA ASP A 78 -15.92 -5.11 18.01
C ASP A 78 -15.68 -3.98 19.04
N PRO A 79 -16.26 -2.78 18.85
CA PRO A 79 -17.07 -2.36 17.70
C PRO A 79 -16.27 -2.33 16.40
N LEU A 80 -16.96 -2.28 15.26
CA LEU A 80 -16.31 -2.18 13.95
C LEU A 80 -15.51 -0.87 13.82
N PRO A 81 -14.35 -0.87 13.15
CA PRO A 81 -13.52 0.32 12.94
C PRO A 81 -14.00 1.15 11.74
N PHE A 82 -15.27 1.01 11.37
CA PHE A 82 -15.93 1.77 10.32
C PHE A 82 -17.43 1.82 10.60
N THR A 83 -18.11 2.80 10.00
CA THR A 83 -19.57 2.78 9.90
C THR A 83 -19.98 2.87 8.43
N GLN A 84 -21.25 2.58 8.17
CA GLN A 84 -21.82 2.66 6.83
C GLN A 84 -23.27 3.11 6.87
N GLY A 85 -23.73 3.66 5.75
CA GLY A 85 -25.07 4.20 5.63
C GLY A 85 -25.54 4.29 4.19
N THR A 86 -26.78 4.76 4.03
CA THR A 86 -27.40 5.07 2.75
C THR A 86 -27.44 6.58 2.56
N ILE A 87 -27.08 7.08 1.38
CA ILE A 87 -27.27 8.48 1.01
C ILE A 87 -28.77 8.74 0.85
N THR A 88 -29.31 9.70 1.61
CA THR A 88 -30.75 10.00 1.62
C THR A 88 -31.09 11.31 0.92
N LYS A 89 -30.12 12.22 0.79
CA LYS A 89 -30.31 13.49 0.09
C LYS A 89 -28.99 13.97 -0.54
N ILE A 90 -29.11 14.63 -1.68
CA ILE A 90 -28.01 15.30 -2.38
C ILE A 90 -28.54 16.69 -2.79
N SER A 91 -27.75 17.74 -2.58
CA SER A 91 -28.07 19.08 -3.09
C SER A 91 -27.96 19.15 -4.61
N ASP A 92 -28.69 20.07 -5.25
CA ASP A 92 -28.70 20.22 -6.72
C ASP A 92 -27.30 20.49 -7.30
N ASP A 93 -26.44 21.17 -6.54
CA ASP A 93 -25.05 21.46 -6.91
C ASP A 93 -24.06 20.32 -6.62
N HIS A 94 -24.53 19.20 -6.06
CA HIS A 94 -23.71 18.05 -5.66
C HIS A 94 -22.58 18.40 -4.67
N LEU A 95 -22.72 19.47 -3.89
CA LEU A 95 -21.75 19.86 -2.87
C LEU A 95 -22.15 19.44 -1.45
N GLU A 96 -23.41 19.05 -1.21
CA GLU A 96 -23.92 18.62 0.08
C GLU A 96 -24.67 17.29 0.00
N TYR A 97 -24.40 16.40 0.96
CA TYR A 97 -24.98 15.07 1.03
C TYR A 97 -25.43 14.78 2.45
N GLU A 98 -26.63 14.22 2.59
CA GLU A 98 -27.11 13.63 3.84
C GLU A 98 -27.13 12.11 3.72
N TYR A 99 -26.86 11.42 4.83
CA TYR A 99 -26.88 9.96 4.89
C TYR A 99 -27.45 9.46 6.22
N GLU A 100 -28.00 8.26 6.19
CA GLU A 100 -28.49 7.54 7.37
C GLU A 100 -27.70 6.26 7.61
N VAL A 101 -27.21 6.09 8.83
CA VAL A 101 -26.37 4.96 9.23
C VAL A 101 -27.20 3.68 9.32
N HIS A 102 -26.73 2.60 8.71
CA HIS A 102 -27.40 1.29 8.72
C HIS A 102 -27.46 0.68 10.12
N PRO A 103 -28.61 0.11 10.56
CA PRO A 103 -28.74 -0.53 11.87
C PRO A 103 -27.60 -1.51 12.18
N GLY A 104 -27.20 -1.63 13.45
CA GLY A 104 -26.13 -2.52 13.91
C GLY A 104 -24.69 -2.03 13.66
N TYR A 105 -24.49 -0.99 12.86
CA TYR A 105 -23.17 -0.35 12.67
C TYR A 105 -22.93 0.78 13.69
N PRO A 106 -21.65 1.10 14.03
CA PRO A 106 -21.32 2.17 14.98
C PRO A 106 -22.01 3.50 14.68
N SER A 107 -22.55 4.17 15.71
CA SER A 107 -23.14 5.52 15.60
C SER A 107 -22.08 6.60 15.40
N LEU A 108 -22.51 7.80 15.00
CA LEU A 108 -21.61 8.92 14.66
C LEU A 108 -20.89 9.54 15.87
N ASP A 109 -21.22 9.14 17.10
CA ASP A 109 -20.51 9.51 18.32
C ASP A 109 -19.54 8.43 18.82
N ALA A 110 -19.55 7.24 18.22
CA ALA A 110 -18.78 6.09 18.70
C ALA A 110 -17.26 6.31 18.67
N PHE A 111 -16.76 7.26 17.86
CA PHE A 111 -15.34 7.61 17.86
C PHE A 111 -15.11 9.12 17.66
N PRO A 112 -14.03 9.69 18.23
CA PRO A 112 -13.75 11.13 18.14
C PRO A 112 -13.62 11.65 16.70
N LYS A 113 -13.07 10.85 15.78
CA LYS A 113 -12.96 11.17 14.35
C LYS A 113 -14.31 11.26 13.63
N TYR A 114 -15.37 10.60 14.11
CA TYR A 114 -16.70 10.75 13.49
C TYR A 114 -17.30 12.15 13.71
N LYS A 115 -16.89 12.85 14.77
CA LYS A 115 -17.25 14.27 14.96
C LYS A 115 -16.50 15.21 14.01
N THR A 116 -15.52 14.71 13.26
CA THR A 116 -14.64 15.49 12.34
C THR A 116 -14.28 14.67 11.08
N ILE A 117 -15.26 14.01 10.45
CA ILE A 117 -15.10 13.13 9.25
C ILE A 117 -14.35 13.82 8.07
N GLY A 118 -14.13 15.14 8.14
CA GLY A 118 -13.51 16.02 7.14
C GLY A 118 -12.07 15.78 6.68
N ARG A 119 -11.38 14.65 7.00
CA ARG A 119 -9.99 14.46 6.51
C ARG A 119 -9.58 13.07 6.02
N SER A 120 -10.43 12.04 6.00
CA SER A 120 -9.98 10.71 5.51
C SER A 120 -11.09 9.77 5.03
N GLY A 121 -11.20 9.63 3.70
CA GLY A 121 -11.64 8.44 2.94
C GLY A 121 -13.07 7.94 3.18
N ILE A 122 -14.05 8.62 2.58
CA ILE A 122 -15.41 8.05 2.39
C ILE A 122 -15.40 7.26 1.08
N PHE A 123 -16.03 6.09 1.10
CA PHE A 123 -16.16 5.20 -0.06
C PHE A 123 -17.63 5.05 -0.43
N VAL A 124 -17.94 5.13 -1.71
CA VAL A 124 -19.29 4.94 -2.25
C VAL A 124 -19.41 3.55 -2.86
N PHE A 125 -20.53 2.88 -2.59
CA PHE A 125 -20.81 1.53 -3.03
C PHE A 125 -22.15 1.48 -3.76
N ASP A 126 -22.22 0.62 -4.78
CA ASP A 126 -23.49 0.24 -5.39
C ASP A 126 -24.30 -0.63 -4.40
N PRO A 127 -25.56 -0.29 -4.10
CA PRO A 127 -26.34 -0.98 -3.06
C PRO A 127 -26.80 -2.38 -3.48
N LYS A 128 -26.78 -2.71 -4.79
CA LYS A 128 -27.16 -4.03 -5.31
C LYS A 128 -25.97 -4.98 -5.31
N THR A 129 -24.82 -4.52 -5.79
CA THR A 129 -23.63 -5.37 -5.90
C THR A 129 -22.74 -5.34 -4.67
N LEU A 130 -22.90 -4.33 -3.79
CA LEU A 130 -22.05 -4.07 -2.63
C LEU A 130 -20.56 -3.92 -2.98
N ARG A 131 -20.30 -3.39 -4.18
CA ARG A 131 -18.95 -3.11 -4.70
C ARG A 131 -18.72 -1.61 -4.70
N TRP A 132 -17.45 -1.20 -4.68
CA TRP A 132 -17.12 0.20 -4.95
C TRP A 132 -17.83 0.64 -6.22
N LYS A 133 -18.46 1.80 -6.14
CA LYS A 133 -19.22 2.33 -7.27
C LYS A 133 -18.25 2.80 -8.35
N ASP A 134 -18.41 2.26 -9.55
CA ASP A 134 -17.60 2.63 -10.70
C ASP A 134 -17.72 4.13 -10.99
N ASN A 135 -16.64 4.73 -11.48
CA ASN A 135 -16.54 6.16 -11.82
C ASN A 135 -16.84 7.11 -10.65
N VAL A 136 -16.74 6.63 -9.40
CA VAL A 136 -16.82 7.46 -8.19
C VAL A 136 -15.46 7.41 -7.45
N PRO A 137 -14.75 8.55 -7.36
CA PRO A 137 -13.48 8.59 -6.64
C PRO A 137 -13.68 8.47 -5.13
N ASP A 138 -12.61 8.26 -4.36
CA ASP A 138 -12.74 8.39 -2.89
C ASP A 138 -13.10 9.83 -2.55
N LEU A 139 -14.05 10.00 -1.63
CA LEU A 139 -14.51 11.34 -1.28
C LEU A 139 -13.64 11.94 -0.19
N TYR A 140 -13.17 13.17 -0.45
CA TYR A 140 -12.48 14.00 0.53
C TYR A 140 -13.33 15.23 0.82
N THR A 141 -13.98 15.20 1.98
CA THR A 141 -14.94 16.22 2.37
C THR A 141 -14.24 17.45 2.93
N LYS A 142 -14.89 18.61 2.78
CA LYS A 142 -14.50 19.85 3.47
C LYS A 142 -14.89 19.75 4.93
N ASP A 143 -16.18 19.52 5.16
CA ASP A 143 -16.78 19.40 6.47
C ASP A 143 -17.66 18.15 6.51
N SER A 144 -17.86 17.62 7.71
CA SER A 144 -18.89 16.61 7.94
C SER A 144 -19.33 16.65 9.39
N THR A 145 -20.64 16.59 9.56
CA THR A 145 -21.35 16.86 10.80
C THR A 145 -22.35 15.76 11.09
N SER A 146 -22.60 15.54 12.37
CA SER A 146 -23.68 14.67 12.85
C SER A 146 -24.93 15.53 13.05
N ILE A 147 -26.03 15.17 12.39
CA ILE A 147 -27.37 15.75 12.63
C ILE A 147 -28.01 15.03 13.82
N SER A 148 -27.83 13.71 13.90
CA SER A 148 -28.18 12.86 15.03
C SER A 148 -27.19 11.69 15.14
N LEU A 149 -27.36 10.81 16.14
CA LEU A 149 -26.53 9.60 16.29
C LEU A 149 -26.52 8.71 15.03
N ARG A 150 -27.57 8.80 14.20
CA ARG A 150 -27.82 7.92 13.05
C ARG A 150 -27.95 8.67 11.72
N LYS A 151 -27.88 9.99 11.73
CA LYS A 151 -27.98 10.82 10.53
C LYS A 151 -26.83 11.81 10.48
N GLY A 152 -26.13 11.85 9.36
CA GLY A 152 -25.00 12.74 9.15
C GLY A 152 -25.10 13.53 7.85
N GLN A 153 -24.26 14.54 7.73
CA GLN A 153 -24.07 15.33 6.54
C GLN A 153 -22.58 15.43 6.21
N PHE A 154 -22.24 15.54 4.93
CA PHE A 154 -20.91 15.96 4.51
C PHE A 154 -20.97 16.90 3.31
N THR A 155 -19.96 17.77 3.21
CA THR A 155 -19.87 18.78 2.17
C THR A 155 -18.53 18.75 1.45
N PHE A 156 -18.49 19.29 0.23
CA PHE A 156 -17.27 19.44 -0.57
C PHE A 156 -16.93 20.90 -0.79
N LYS A 157 -15.62 21.21 -0.85
CA LYS A 157 -15.16 22.54 -1.23
C LYS A 157 -15.30 22.79 -2.74
N HIS A 158 -15.11 21.73 -3.53
CA HIS A 158 -15.14 21.76 -4.98
C HIS A 158 -15.82 20.50 -5.49
N LEU A 159 -16.62 20.64 -6.54
CA LEU A 159 -17.26 19.53 -7.22
C LEU A 159 -16.25 18.83 -8.14
N MET A 160 -16.04 17.52 -7.92
CA MET A 160 -15.34 16.64 -8.86
C MET A 160 -16.36 15.97 -9.79
N GLU A 161 -15.96 15.65 -11.02
CA GLU A 161 -16.89 15.11 -12.01
C GLU A 161 -17.57 13.82 -11.53
N GLY A 162 -16.80 12.87 -11.02
CA GLY A 162 -17.31 11.61 -10.48
C GLY A 162 -18.22 11.73 -9.27
N TYR A 163 -18.27 12.89 -8.58
CA TYR A 163 -19.27 13.10 -7.52
C TYR A 163 -20.70 13.19 -8.09
N ARG A 164 -20.86 13.60 -9.35
CA ARG A 164 -22.18 13.63 -10.02
C ARG A 164 -22.75 12.24 -10.27
N ASN A 165 -21.92 11.19 -10.23
CA ASN A 165 -22.35 9.81 -10.40
C ASN A 165 -22.99 9.23 -9.13
N ILE A 166 -22.88 9.93 -7.99
CA ILE A 166 -23.46 9.54 -6.72
C ILE A 166 -24.98 9.81 -6.76
N LYS A 167 -25.76 8.86 -6.25
CA LYS A 167 -27.23 8.88 -6.27
C LYS A 167 -27.78 8.67 -4.86
N VAL A 168 -28.95 9.25 -4.60
CA VAL A 168 -29.77 8.86 -3.44
C VAL A 168 -30.02 7.35 -3.51
N GLY A 169 -29.83 6.66 -2.38
CA GLY A 169 -29.88 5.20 -2.28
C GLY A 169 -28.52 4.50 -2.39
N ASP A 170 -27.46 5.17 -2.86
CA ASP A 170 -26.11 4.61 -2.80
C ASP A 170 -25.67 4.39 -1.37
N TYR A 171 -24.81 3.39 -1.17
CA TYR A 171 -24.20 3.14 0.14
C TYR A 171 -22.90 3.92 0.29
N VAL A 172 -22.62 4.36 1.52
CA VAL A 172 -21.38 5.03 1.91
C VAL A 172 -20.75 4.32 3.09
N ALA A 173 -19.43 4.17 3.08
CA ALA A 173 -18.65 3.68 4.21
C ALA A 173 -17.62 4.72 4.66
N PHE A 174 -17.46 4.84 5.97
CA PHE A 174 -16.57 5.80 6.61
C PHE A 174 -15.56 5.03 7.44
N LYS A 175 -14.28 5.15 7.06
CA LYS A 175 -13.21 4.46 7.78
C LYS A 175 -12.81 5.20 9.06
N ASN A 176 -12.39 4.43 10.07
CA ASN A 176 -11.88 4.99 11.30
C ASN A 176 -10.54 4.36 11.73
N MET A 177 -9.44 4.95 11.26
CA MET A 177 -8.09 4.39 11.39
C MET A 177 -7.41 4.78 12.70
N TYR A 178 -7.08 3.78 13.51
CA TYR A 178 -6.48 3.92 14.85
C TYR A 178 -5.59 2.74 15.29
N GLY A 179 -5.04 1.95 14.37
CA GLY A 179 -4.14 0.85 14.73
C GLY A 179 -3.85 -0.06 13.55
N ASN A 180 -3.53 -1.32 13.81
CA ASN A 180 -3.31 -2.38 12.81
C ASN A 180 -3.79 -3.72 13.42
N VAL A 181 -3.88 -4.80 12.65
CA VAL A 181 -4.17 -6.11 13.24
C VAL A 181 -2.89 -6.74 13.78
N PHE A 182 -1.95 -7.08 12.90
CA PHE A 182 -0.65 -7.59 13.28
C PHE A 182 0.46 -6.57 12.99
N LEU A 183 1.33 -6.31 13.97
CA LEU A 183 2.52 -5.49 13.80
C LEU A 183 3.77 -6.30 14.13
N PHE A 184 4.75 -6.27 13.22
CA PHE A 184 6.05 -6.91 13.39
C PHE A 184 7.15 -5.86 13.22
N LYS A 185 8.08 -5.81 14.16
CA LYS A 185 9.23 -4.91 14.11
C LYS A 185 10.53 -5.65 14.43
N GLY A 186 11.52 -5.56 13.56
CA GLY A 186 12.84 -6.13 13.83
C GLY A 186 12.86 -7.65 13.96
N CYS A 187 11.85 -8.35 13.43
CA CYS A 187 11.71 -9.81 13.58
C CYS A 187 12.53 -10.59 12.53
N GLY A 188 12.88 -11.83 12.86
CA GLY A 188 13.53 -12.79 11.96
C GLY A 188 12.51 -13.44 11.02
N ASP A 189 12.39 -14.77 11.09
CA ASP A 189 11.46 -15.55 10.28
C ASP A 189 10.04 -15.38 10.81
N VAL A 190 9.10 -15.10 9.91
CA VAL A 190 7.66 -14.92 10.20
C VAL A 190 6.86 -15.76 9.23
N THR A 191 6.03 -16.66 9.76
CA THR A 191 5.08 -17.46 8.99
C THR A 191 3.65 -17.21 9.46
N MET A 192 2.79 -16.86 8.52
CA MET A 192 1.34 -16.78 8.71
C MET A 192 0.70 -17.84 7.83
N GLU A 193 -0.05 -18.77 8.42
CA GLU A 193 -0.67 -19.90 7.70
C GLU A 193 -2.15 -20.06 8.09
N ASP A 194 -3.07 -20.06 7.14
CA ASP A 194 -4.52 -20.22 7.43
C ASP A 194 -5.04 -19.18 8.45
N VAL A 195 -4.64 -17.92 8.24
CA VAL A 195 -5.06 -16.76 9.05
C VAL A 195 -6.08 -15.93 8.28
N ILE A 196 -7.24 -15.69 8.87
CA ILE A 196 -8.32 -14.88 8.31
C ILE A 196 -8.41 -13.57 9.11
N VAL A 197 -8.33 -12.44 8.42
CA VAL A 197 -8.58 -11.11 9.01
C VAL A 197 -9.89 -10.58 8.45
N ASN A 198 -10.93 -10.57 9.28
CA ASN A 198 -12.24 -10.05 8.89
C ASN A 198 -12.30 -8.53 8.89
N THR A 199 -11.60 -7.86 9.81
CA THR A 199 -11.45 -6.40 9.88
C THR A 199 -10.46 -6.02 10.99
N GLY A 200 -9.94 -4.80 10.94
CA GLY A 200 -9.15 -4.18 12.00
C GLY A 200 -8.98 -2.67 11.76
N PRO A 201 -8.48 -1.91 12.76
CA PRO A 201 -8.44 -0.44 12.72
C PRO A 201 -7.31 0.15 11.87
N GLY A 202 -6.76 -0.62 10.93
CA GLY A 202 -5.78 -0.19 9.94
C GLY A 202 -5.33 -1.35 9.08
N ALA A 203 -4.02 -1.58 8.96
CA ALA A 203 -3.50 -2.62 8.09
C ALA A 203 -3.73 -4.03 8.68
N GLY A 204 -3.90 -5.04 7.82
CA GLY A 204 -3.97 -6.43 8.25
C GLY A 204 -2.63 -6.91 8.81
N PHE A 205 -1.58 -6.79 8.01
CA PHE A 205 -0.22 -7.21 8.37
C PHE A 205 0.75 -6.07 8.11
N LEU A 206 1.24 -5.45 9.18
CA LEU A 206 2.23 -4.37 9.11
C LEU A 206 3.60 -4.89 9.58
N MET A 207 4.59 -4.89 8.70
CA MET A 207 5.91 -5.44 8.98
C MET A 207 7.00 -4.40 8.70
N ARG A 208 7.89 -4.21 9.67
CA ARG A 208 8.99 -3.25 9.61
C ARG A 208 10.27 -3.94 9.99
N THR A 209 11.33 -3.64 9.24
CA THR A 209 12.71 -4.02 9.59
C THR A 209 12.90 -5.52 9.84
N CYS A 210 12.14 -6.37 9.16
CA CYS A 210 12.31 -7.81 9.23
C CYS A 210 13.62 -8.25 8.56
N THR A 211 14.29 -9.24 9.15
CA THR A 211 15.60 -9.73 8.68
C THR A 211 15.55 -11.15 8.13
N GLY A 212 14.54 -11.93 8.49
CA GLY A 212 14.36 -13.30 8.03
C GLY A 212 13.34 -13.45 6.91
N LYS A 213 12.95 -14.69 6.64
CA LYS A 213 11.92 -15.04 5.65
C LYS A 213 10.55 -14.63 6.16
N VAL A 214 9.77 -13.98 5.31
CA VAL A 214 8.35 -13.71 5.56
C VAL A 214 7.52 -14.58 4.63
N ILE A 215 6.68 -15.43 5.21
CA ILE A 215 5.82 -16.38 4.50
C ILE A 215 4.37 -16.11 4.86
N MET A 216 3.54 -15.90 3.84
CA MET A 216 2.09 -15.79 3.93
C MET A 216 1.48 -16.92 3.11
N LYS A 217 0.75 -17.84 3.74
CA LYS A 217 0.19 -19.01 3.07
C LYS A 217 -1.28 -19.19 3.41
N ARG A 218 -2.14 -19.20 2.38
CA ARG A 218 -3.60 -19.36 2.56
C ARG A 218 -4.20 -18.36 3.57
N CYS A 219 -3.62 -17.17 3.64
CA CYS A 219 -4.16 -16.09 4.46
C CYS A 219 -5.27 -15.37 3.71
N LYS A 220 -6.29 -14.93 4.45
CA LYS A 220 -7.41 -14.18 3.88
C LYS A 220 -7.61 -12.84 4.54
N ILE A 221 -8.00 -11.86 3.74
CA ILE A 221 -8.63 -10.63 4.20
C ILE A 221 -9.98 -10.58 3.49
N GLU A 222 -11.06 -10.64 4.24
CA GLU A 222 -12.42 -10.69 3.70
C GLU A 222 -13.40 -10.09 4.70
N LYS A 223 -14.63 -9.81 4.28
CA LYS A 223 -15.63 -9.22 5.19
C LYS A 223 -16.03 -10.22 6.27
N GLY A 224 -16.13 -9.74 7.51
CA GLY A 224 -16.71 -10.53 8.60
C GLY A 224 -18.24 -10.63 8.54
N PRO A 225 -18.83 -11.42 9.44
CA PRO A 225 -20.28 -11.60 9.53
C PRO A 225 -20.99 -10.29 9.92
N LYS A 226 -22.27 -10.12 9.55
CA LYS A 226 -23.08 -8.96 9.98
C LYS A 226 -22.93 -8.69 11.49
N PRO A 227 -22.69 -7.44 11.92
CA PRO A 227 -22.69 -7.11 13.35
C PRO A 227 -24.10 -7.29 13.94
N LYS A 228 -24.18 -7.45 15.26
CA LYS A 228 -25.46 -7.64 15.95
C LYS A 228 -26.42 -6.48 15.66
N GLY A 229 -27.64 -6.81 15.25
CA GLY A 229 -28.68 -5.83 14.93
C GLY A 229 -28.58 -5.21 13.52
N ALA A 230 -27.65 -5.69 12.68
CA ALA A 230 -27.57 -5.25 11.29
C ALA A 230 -28.48 -6.02 10.34
N VAL A 231 -29.11 -5.28 9.43
CA VAL A 231 -29.89 -5.81 8.30
C VAL A 231 -29.03 -5.90 7.04
N HIS A 232 -28.03 -5.02 6.90
CA HIS A 232 -27.15 -4.95 5.73
C HIS A 232 -25.81 -5.64 5.98
N GLU A 233 -25.26 -6.26 4.94
CA GLU A 233 -23.89 -6.82 4.96
C GLU A 233 -22.83 -5.74 5.17
N ARG A 234 -21.68 -6.14 5.71
CA ARG A 234 -20.52 -5.25 5.81
C ARG A 234 -20.10 -4.80 4.40
N LEU A 235 -19.60 -3.59 4.28
CA LEU A 235 -19.00 -3.09 3.03
C LEU A 235 -17.48 -3.24 3.00
N LEU A 236 -16.84 -3.27 4.18
CA LEU A 236 -15.40 -3.27 4.33
C LEU A 236 -14.92 -4.48 5.14
N SER A 237 -13.68 -4.89 4.84
CA SER A 237 -12.84 -5.72 5.70
C SER A 237 -11.91 -4.82 6.54
N THR A 238 -10.60 -4.84 6.30
CA THR A 238 -9.65 -3.90 6.89
C THR A 238 -9.80 -2.50 6.27
N ILE A 239 -9.39 -1.45 6.98
CA ILE A 239 -9.63 -0.06 6.55
C ILE A 239 -8.39 0.66 5.98
N ALA A 240 -7.27 -0.07 5.90
CA ALA A 240 -6.03 0.32 5.25
C ALA A 240 -5.48 -0.86 4.42
N ASP A 241 -4.17 -0.88 4.19
CA ASP A 241 -3.47 -1.92 3.42
C ASP A 241 -3.75 -3.34 3.95
N GLY A 242 -3.69 -4.33 3.08
CA GLY A 242 -3.73 -5.74 3.48
C GLY A 242 -2.44 -6.16 4.14
N PHE A 243 -1.36 -6.07 3.38
CA PHE A 243 -0.01 -6.42 3.79
C PHE A 243 0.95 -5.28 3.42
N ASN A 244 1.72 -4.80 4.38
CA ASN A 244 2.69 -3.75 4.15
C ASN A 244 4.03 -4.12 4.81
N LEU A 245 5.05 -4.36 3.99
CA LEU A 245 6.40 -4.72 4.43
C LEU A 245 7.38 -3.66 3.95
N ALA A 246 8.11 -3.08 4.89
CA ALA A 246 9.06 -2.03 4.60
C ALA A 246 10.39 -2.25 5.33
N TYR A 247 11.45 -1.70 4.74
CA TYR A 247 12.77 -1.58 5.38
C TYR A 247 13.40 -2.92 5.76
N SER A 248 13.03 -3.97 5.03
CA SER A 248 13.33 -5.35 5.37
C SER A 248 14.32 -5.93 4.36
N ARG A 249 15.19 -6.85 4.83
CA ARG A 249 16.27 -7.39 4.00
C ARG A 249 15.83 -8.45 3.00
N GLN A 250 14.60 -8.90 3.13
CA GLN A 250 13.99 -9.94 2.32
C GLN A 250 12.51 -9.58 2.11
N GLY A 251 12.01 -9.85 0.92
CA GLY A 251 10.62 -9.72 0.53
C GLY A 251 9.79 -10.92 0.98
N VAL A 252 8.47 -10.80 0.80
CA VAL A 252 7.52 -11.85 1.20
C VAL A 252 7.44 -12.95 0.14
N THR A 253 7.27 -14.20 0.58
CA THR A 253 6.67 -15.27 -0.23
C THR A 253 5.20 -15.38 0.15
N MET A 254 4.32 -15.01 -0.75
CA MET A 254 2.87 -15.01 -0.56
C MET A 254 2.22 -15.97 -1.56
N GLU A 255 1.66 -17.05 -1.04
CA GLU A 255 1.08 -18.12 -1.84
C GLU A 255 -0.35 -18.46 -1.40
N GLU A 256 -1.25 -18.58 -2.38
CA GLU A 256 -2.63 -19.04 -2.19
C GLU A 256 -3.45 -18.15 -1.23
N CYS A 257 -3.10 -16.87 -1.12
CA CYS A 257 -3.82 -15.89 -0.30
C CYS A 257 -4.97 -15.23 -1.07
N GLU A 258 -5.97 -14.73 -0.32
CA GLU A 258 -7.15 -14.05 -0.87
C GLU A 258 -7.42 -12.73 -0.13
N PHE A 259 -7.25 -11.59 -0.78
CA PHE A 259 -7.38 -10.27 -0.16
C PHE A 259 -8.50 -9.47 -0.84
N SER A 260 -9.50 -9.07 -0.05
CA SER A 260 -10.70 -8.41 -0.55
C SER A 260 -11.33 -7.42 0.42
N TYR A 261 -12.09 -6.47 -0.14
CA TYR A 261 -12.87 -5.45 0.56
C TYR A 261 -12.10 -4.51 1.49
N MET A 262 -10.78 -4.47 1.38
CA MET A 262 -9.97 -3.58 2.20
C MET A 262 -10.02 -2.12 1.72
N GLY A 263 -9.65 -1.22 2.62
CA GLY A 263 -9.68 0.23 2.41
C GLY A 263 -8.45 0.83 1.74
N ASP A 264 -7.40 0.07 1.41
CA ASP A 264 -6.18 0.50 0.69
C ASP A 264 -5.47 -0.71 0.03
N ASP A 265 -4.24 -0.55 -0.45
CA ASP A 265 -3.56 -1.59 -1.24
C ASP A 265 -3.58 -3.01 -0.68
N ALA A 266 -3.63 -4.00 -1.57
CA ALA A 266 -3.53 -5.39 -1.12
C ALA A 266 -2.14 -5.66 -0.54
N VAL A 267 -1.11 -5.23 -1.27
CA VAL A 267 0.29 -5.36 -0.87
C VAL A 267 1.09 -4.09 -1.18
N ASN A 268 1.87 -3.64 -0.20
CA ASN A 268 2.88 -2.59 -0.38
C ASN A 268 4.27 -3.08 0.08
N LEU A 269 5.25 -3.11 -0.82
CA LEU A 269 6.65 -3.42 -0.53
C LEU A 269 7.51 -2.21 -0.87
N HIS A 270 8.31 -1.71 0.07
CA HIS A 270 9.17 -0.56 -0.24
C HIS A 270 10.42 -0.42 0.64
N GLY A 271 11.44 0.19 0.04
CA GLY A 271 12.54 0.82 0.76
C GLY A 271 12.21 2.26 1.10
N SER A 272 13.21 3.14 1.06
CA SER A 272 12.95 4.55 1.22
C SER A 272 14.04 5.46 0.67
N PHE A 273 13.61 6.63 0.22
CA PHE A 273 14.50 7.75 -0.08
C PHE A 273 14.84 8.53 1.19
N MET A 274 16.13 8.78 1.37
CA MET A 274 16.67 9.65 2.41
C MET A 274 17.41 10.81 1.75
N SER A 275 17.55 11.95 2.44
CA SER A 275 18.17 13.12 1.82
C SER A 275 19.60 13.30 2.33
N VAL A 276 20.55 13.54 1.44
CA VAL A 276 21.86 14.08 1.83
C VAL A 276 21.64 15.49 2.33
N VAL A 277 22.04 15.75 3.57
CA VAL A 277 21.83 17.06 4.23
C VAL A 277 23.10 17.88 4.34
N LYS A 278 24.27 17.24 4.28
CA LYS A 278 25.58 17.91 4.33
C LYS A 278 26.68 16.99 3.81
N LYS A 279 27.52 17.48 2.90
CA LYS A 279 28.79 16.83 2.53
C LYS A 279 29.85 17.10 3.61
N ILE A 280 30.66 16.09 3.94
CA ILE A 280 31.81 16.22 4.85
C ILE A 280 33.11 16.17 4.04
N ASP A 281 33.24 15.16 3.19
CA ASP A 281 34.33 15.00 2.22
C ASP A 281 33.85 14.19 1.00
N ASP A 282 34.74 13.83 0.08
CA ASP A 282 34.39 13.09 -1.15
C ASP A 282 33.83 11.69 -0.92
N SER A 283 33.94 11.12 0.29
CA SER A 283 33.49 9.77 0.64
C SER A 283 32.59 9.72 1.87
N THR A 284 32.35 10.87 2.50
CA THR A 284 31.60 10.98 3.77
C THR A 284 30.58 12.10 3.69
N PHE A 285 29.34 11.80 4.09
CA PHE A 285 28.27 12.80 4.16
C PHE A 285 27.25 12.46 5.25
N LEU A 286 26.41 13.43 5.58
CA LEU A 286 25.29 13.29 6.48
C LEU A 286 24.01 13.07 5.69
N ILE A 287 23.21 12.09 6.12
CA ILE A 287 21.84 11.89 5.65
C ILE A 287 20.85 12.27 6.74
N GLY A 288 19.69 12.77 6.32
CA GLY A 288 18.60 13.19 7.18
C GLY A 288 17.26 12.62 6.72
N ARG A 289 16.41 12.31 7.70
CA ARG A 289 15.04 11.84 7.47
C ARG A 289 14.09 12.31 8.56
N ALA A 290 12.94 12.83 8.16
CA ALA A 290 11.87 13.16 9.09
C ALA A 290 11.13 11.90 9.60
N TRP A 291 10.56 12.02 10.81
CA TRP A 291 9.61 11.11 11.46
C TRP A 291 10.14 9.79 12.01
N SER A 292 11.06 9.10 11.33
CA SER A 292 11.55 7.79 11.76
C SER A 292 12.96 7.49 11.25
N ASP A 293 13.78 6.78 12.06
CA ASP A 293 15.04 6.16 11.62
C ASP A 293 14.91 4.66 11.30
N GLU A 294 13.71 4.09 11.34
CA GLU A 294 13.46 2.67 11.05
C GLU A 294 14.21 2.15 9.81
N PRO A 295 14.27 2.89 8.69
CA PRO A 295 14.91 2.39 7.48
C PRO A 295 16.41 2.17 7.64
N LEU A 296 17.05 2.92 8.52
CA LEU A 296 18.48 2.84 8.76
C LEU A 296 18.86 1.68 9.69
N GLN A 297 17.92 1.10 10.42
CA GLN A 297 18.18 0.10 11.46
C GLN A 297 18.75 -1.22 10.92
N LYS A 298 18.52 -1.53 9.64
CA LYS A 298 18.93 -2.80 9.00
C LYS A 298 19.93 -2.61 7.85
N VAL A 299 20.48 -1.41 7.72
CA VAL A 299 21.62 -1.14 6.84
C VAL A 299 22.89 -1.69 7.49
N LEU A 300 23.70 -2.42 6.71
CA LEU A 300 24.93 -3.07 7.17
C LEU A 300 26.15 -2.55 6.39
N PRO A 301 27.35 -2.55 6.99
CA PRO A 301 28.59 -2.42 6.22
C PRO A 301 28.65 -3.41 5.06
N GLY A 302 29.05 -2.94 3.88
CA GLY A 302 29.06 -3.68 2.63
C GLY A 302 27.79 -3.52 1.79
N ASP A 303 26.68 -3.04 2.36
CA ASP A 303 25.46 -2.79 1.57
C ASP A 303 25.73 -1.72 0.49
N LYS A 304 25.12 -1.93 -0.69
CA LYS A 304 25.13 -0.95 -1.78
C LYS A 304 24.26 0.25 -1.39
N ILE A 305 24.78 1.44 -1.61
CA ILE A 305 24.03 2.69 -1.57
C ILE A 305 24.03 3.33 -2.97
N ARG A 306 22.86 3.84 -3.37
CA ARG A 306 22.70 4.66 -4.58
C ARG A 306 22.52 6.11 -4.17
N ILE A 307 23.30 7.00 -4.77
CA ILE A 307 23.14 8.45 -4.66
C ILE A 307 22.43 8.93 -5.91
N LEU A 308 21.34 9.65 -5.71
CA LEU A 308 20.40 10.04 -6.74
C LEU A 308 20.27 11.57 -6.77
N ASP A 309 19.92 12.11 -7.93
CA ASP A 309 19.54 13.51 -8.04
C ASP A 309 18.34 13.85 -7.15
N GLY A 310 18.29 15.10 -6.67
CA GLY A 310 17.25 15.56 -5.76
C GLY A 310 15.88 15.80 -6.42
N ASN A 311 15.86 15.99 -7.74
CA ASN A 311 14.69 16.39 -8.51
C ASN A 311 14.15 15.23 -9.36
N ASP A 312 15.00 14.62 -10.18
CA ASP A 312 14.59 13.53 -11.10
C ASP A 312 14.91 12.12 -10.59
N PHE A 313 15.58 11.98 -9.45
CA PHE A 313 15.98 10.70 -8.88
C PHE A 313 16.89 9.84 -9.79
N GLY A 314 17.51 10.44 -10.81
CA GLY A 314 18.50 9.79 -11.66
C GLY A 314 19.74 9.36 -10.88
N LEU A 315 20.33 8.23 -11.27
CA LEU A 315 21.51 7.71 -10.59
C LEU A 315 22.75 8.58 -10.84
N ILE A 316 23.33 9.12 -9.77
CA ILE A 316 24.60 9.87 -9.81
C ILE A 316 25.78 8.92 -9.58
N ASN A 317 25.73 8.14 -8.50
CA ASN A 317 26.78 7.19 -8.14
C ASN A 317 26.23 5.98 -7.37
N GLU A 318 26.95 4.86 -7.47
CA GLU A 318 26.81 3.70 -6.58
C GLU A 318 28.10 3.48 -5.79
N ALA A 319 28.00 3.11 -4.52
CA ALA A 319 29.13 2.75 -3.66
C ALA A 319 28.74 1.71 -2.61
N LYS A 320 29.69 1.23 -1.81
CA LYS A 320 29.42 0.40 -0.63
C LYS A 320 29.55 1.22 0.64
N ILE A 321 28.65 0.98 1.58
CA ILE A 321 28.70 1.60 2.91
C ILE A 321 29.81 0.92 3.71
N LEU A 322 30.82 1.67 4.16
CA LEU A 322 31.80 1.18 5.14
C LEU A 322 31.31 1.36 6.57
N ASN A 323 30.65 2.49 6.84
CA ASN A 323 30.12 2.79 8.16
C ASN A 323 28.86 3.65 8.06
N LEU A 324 27.89 3.38 8.93
CA LEU A 324 26.70 4.19 9.12
C LEU A 324 26.56 4.45 10.62
N MET A 325 26.69 5.71 11.03
CA MET A 325 26.65 6.10 12.44
C MET A 325 25.53 7.11 12.66
N LYS A 326 24.64 6.84 13.60
CA LYS A 326 23.67 7.84 14.06
C LYS A 326 24.39 8.99 14.75
N ILE A 327 24.04 10.22 14.40
CA ILE A 327 24.68 11.42 14.94
C ILE A 327 23.65 12.40 15.50
N ILE A 328 24.12 13.32 16.35
CA ILE A 328 23.40 14.54 16.69
C ILE A 328 23.92 15.62 15.72
N PRO A 329 23.05 16.24 14.90
CA PRO A 329 23.50 17.28 13.97
C PRO A 329 23.85 18.58 14.71
N PRO A 330 24.60 19.50 14.09
CA PRO A 330 24.67 20.89 14.55
C PRO A 330 23.27 21.51 14.62
N GLN A 331 23.01 22.33 15.66
CA GLN A 331 21.70 22.94 15.89
C GLN A 331 21.20 23.76 14.70
N GLU A 332 22.10 24.53 14.07
CA GLU A 332 21.79 25.34 12.88
C GLU A 332 21.32 24.48 11.70
N LEU A 333 21.96 23.33 11.46
CA LEU A 333 21.55 22.40 10.40
C LEU A 333 20.13 21.89 10.65
N ASP A 334 19.82 21.48 11.89
CA ASP A 334 18.49 20.99 12.25
C ASP A 334 17.41 22.07 12.09
N GLN A 335 17.68 23.29 12.56
CA GLN A 335 16.77 24.42 12.41
C GLN A 335 16.49 24.76 10.94
N ASN A 336 17.54 24.80 10.11
CA ASN A 336 17.42 25.07 8.68
C ASN A 336 16.62 23.99 7.96
N LEU A 337 16.85 22.71 8.27
CA LEU A 337 16.11 21.60 7.67
C LEU A 337 14.64 21.59 8.09
N ARG A 338 14.34 21.85 9.37
CA ARG A 338 12.96 21.98 9.85
C ARG A 338 12.18 23.04 9.07
N LYS A 339 12.81 24.20 8.83
CA LYS A 339 12.23 25.27 8.01
C LYS A 339 12.06 24.84 6.56
N LYS A 340 13.11 24.27 5.94
CA LYS A 340 13.12 23.82 4.54
C LYS A 340 12.05 22.76 4.27
N TRP A 341 11.90 21.78 5.17
CA TRP A 341 10.94 20.68 5.05
C TRP A 341 9.58 20.99 5.66
N ARG A 342 9.38 22.23 6.14
CA ARG A 342 8.11 22.71 6.74
C ARG A 342 7.59 21.77 7.82
N LEU A 343 8.50 21.25 8.64
CA LEU A 343 8.15 20.29 9.67
C LEU A 343 7.47 20.97 10.86
N PRO A 344 6.42 20.36 11.44
CA PRO A 344 5.84 20.86 12.68
C PRO A 344 6.81 20.69 13.85
N THR A 345 6.63 21.47 14.91
CA THR A 345 7.52 21.49 16.09
C THR A 345 7.76 20.11 16.69
N LYS A 346 6.75 19.23 16.69
CA LYS A 346 6.84 17.87 17.25
C LYS A 346 7.54 16.85 16.34
N ALA A 347 7.81 17.18 15.08
CA ALA A 347 8.50 16.27 14.18
C ALA A 347 9.94 16.04 14.65
N LYS A 348 10.41 14.80 14.53
CA LYS A 348 11.81 14.44 14.73
C LYS A 348 12.50 14.34 13.37
N ILE A 349 13.76 14.75 13.30
CA ILE A 349 14.64 14.43 12.18
C ILE A 349 15.72 13.51 12.73
N PHE A 350 15.97 12.43 12.01
CA PHE A 350 17.00 11.46 12.32
C PHE A 350 18.16 11.65 11.35
N TYR A 351 19.37 11.64 11.91
CA TYR A 351 20.60 11.93 11.17
C TYR A 351 21.56 10.78 11.30
N SER A 352 22.27 10.50 10.21
CA SER A 352 23.37 9.54 10.22
C SER A 352 24.50 10.02 9.33
N GLN A 353 25.73 9.80 9.77
CA GLN A 353 26.91 9.93 8.94
C GLN A 353 27.12 8.62 8.17
N VAL A 354 27.27 8.74 6.87
CA VAL A 354 27.59 7.65 5.95
C VAL A 354 29.05 7.81 5.53
N LYS A 355 29.85 6.76 5.64
CA LYS A 355 31.20 6.66 5.05
C LYS A 355 31.20 5.56 4.00
N LEU A 356 31.77 5.86 2.83
CA LEU A 356 31.78 4.98 1.67
C LEU A 356 33.16 4.42 1.34
N ASP A 357 33.18 3.36 0.54
CA ASP A 357 34.39 2.67 0.08
C ASP A 357 35.19 3.41 -0.99
N LYS A 358 34.57 4.42 -1.62
CA LYS A 358 35.18 5.25 -2.66
C LYS A 358 34.61 6.67 -2.65
N LYS A 359 35.28 7.54 -3.41
CA LYS A 359 34.81 8.90 -3.68
C LYS A 359 33.52 8.90 -4.50
N VAL A 360 32.62 9.82 -4.18
CA VAL A 360 31.32 10.05 -4.83
C VAL A 360 30.99 11.54 -4.89
N ASN A 361 30.12 11.91 -5.81
CA ASN A 361 29.64 13.28 -6.00
C ASN A 361 28.33 13.50 -5.21
N ALA A 362 28.35 13.21 -3.91
CA ALA A 362 27.19 13.40 -3.04
C ALA A 362 27.15 14.82 -2.47
N GLU A 363 26.10 15.57 -2.81
CA GLU A 363 25.88 16.96 -2.40
C GLU A 363 24.57 17.13 -1.63
N ALA A 364 24.49 18.19 -0.82
CA ALA A 364 23.28 18.48 -0.04
C ALA A 364 22.07 18.71 -0.97
N GLY A 365 21.00 17.95 -0.76
CA GLY A 365 19.81 17.94 -1.63
C GLY A 365 19.68 16.68 -2.49
N ASN A 366 20.77 15.94 -2.72
CA ASN A 366 20.69 14.61 -3.33
C ASN A 366 19.86 13.65 -2.45
N LYS A 367 19.34 12.61 -3.09
CA LYS A 367 18.65 11.52 -2.42
C LYS A 367 19.58 10.31 -2.33
N VAL A 368 19.31 9.44 -1.36
CA VAL A 368 19.95 8.13 -1.27
C VAL A 368 18.91 7.06 -1.04
N GLU A 369 19.19 5.86 -1.58
CA GLU A 369 18.48 4.63 -1.28
C GLU A 369 19.47 3.49 -1.04
N VAL A 370 19.02 2.46 -0.32
CA VAL A 370 19.78 1.24 -0.03
C VAL A 370 18.94 0.04 -0.47
N PRO A 371 19.20 -0.55 -1.64
CA PRO A 371 18.36 -1.63 -2.18
C PRO A 371 18.26 -2.86 -1.27
N ALA A 372 19.31 -3.15 -0.49
CA ALA A 372 19.36 -4.30 0.42
C ALA A 372 18.28 -4.30 1.52
N ILE A 373 17.64 -3.16 1.79
CA ILE A 373 16.54 -3.01 2.76
C ILE A 373 15.22 -2.63 2.08
N ALA A 374 15.13 -2.76 0.75
CA ALA A 374 13.94 -2.47 -0.03
C ALA A 374 13.10 -3.74 -0.31
N CYS A 375 13.13 -4.71 0.59
CA CYS A 375 12.35 -5.95 0.53
C CYS A 375 12.58 -6.78 -0.76
N PRO A 376 13.84 -7.04 -1.18
CA PRO A 376 14.13 -7.76 -2.42
C PRO A 376 13.74 -9.25 -2.35
N ASN A 377 13.69 -9.94 -3.49
CA ASN A 377 13.45 -11.40 -3.55
C ASN A 377 12.03 -11.82 -3.12
N PHE A 378 11.02 -11.06 -3.53
CA PHE A 378 9.61 -11.38 -3.24
C PHE A 378 9.02 -12.37 -4.24
N VAL A 379 8.01 -13.12 -3.80
CA VAL A 379 7.21 -14.03 -4.63
C VAL A 379 5.73 -13.84 -4.33
N PHE A 380 4.93 -13.55 -5.35
CA PHE A 380 3.48 -13.60 -5.32
C PHE A 380 3.01 -14.68 -6.28
N ARG A 381 2.44 -15.76 -5.74
CA ARG A 381 2.03 -16.91 -6.55
C ARG A 381 0.63 -17.41 -6.19
N ARG A 382 -0.21 -17.65 -7.20
CA ARG A 382 -1.56 -18.25 -7.03
C ARG A 382 -2.46 -17.49 -6.04
N ASN A 383 -2.29 -16.18 -5.92
CA ASN A 383 -3.13 -15.36 -5.04
C ASN A 383 -4.34 -14.80 -5.78
N TYR A 384 -5.37 -14.42 -5.03
CA TYR A 384 -6.56 -13.75 -5.53
C TYR A 384 -6.76 -12.40 -4.82
N PHE A 385 -6.59 -11.32 -5.57
CA PHE A 385 -6.79 -9.94 -5.09
C PHE A 385 -8.04 -9.39 -5.75
N HIS A 386 -9.07 -9.02 -4.97
CA HIS A 386 -10.33 -8.58 -5.57
C HIS A 386 -11.20 -7.66 -4.74
N ASP A 387 -12.10 -6.93 -5.42
CA ASP A 387 -13.16 -6.12 -4.81
C ASP A 387 -12.63 -5.18 -3.70
N HIS A 388 -11.60 -4.39 -3.99
CA HIS A 388 -11.05 -3.47 -2.99
C HIS A 388 -10.49 -2.17 -3.60
N ARG A 389 -10.38 -1.17 -2.73
CA ARG A 389 -9.53 0.02 -2.91
C ARG A 389 -8.15 -0.34 -2.37
N ALA A 390 -6.99 0.12 -2.89
CA ALA A 390 -6.76 0.97 -4.05
C ALA A 390 -6.01 0.21 -5.16
N ARG A 391 -4.69 0.01 -5.02
CA ARG A 391 -3.89 -0.83 -5.94
C ARG A 391 -3.91 -2.28 -5.48
N GLY A 392 -3.68 -3.23 -6.39
CA GLY A 392 -3.43 -4.62 -5.98
C GLY A 392 -2.05 -4.73 -5.32
N LEU A 393 -1.00 -4.61 -6.12
CA LEU A 393 0.39 -4.63 -5.70
C LEU A 393 1.04 -3.27 -5.94
N ARG A 394 1.65 -2.70 -4.90
CA ARG A 394 2.47 -1.49 -4.94
C ARG A 394 3.91 -1.83 -4.54
N LEU A 395 4.81 -1.97 -5.51
CA LEU A 395 6.11 -2.61 -5.29
C LEU A 395 7.28 -1.71 -5.70
N GLY A 396 7.97 -1.16 -4.70
CA GLY A 396 9.30 -0.54 -4.82
C GLY A 396 10.39 -1.50 -4.32
N ALA A 397 10.42 -2.71 -4.86
CA ALA A 397 11.28 -3.82 -4.46
C ALA A 397 11.81 -4.58 -5.70
N SER A 398 13.01 -5.18 -5.62
CA SER A 398 13.69 -5.84 -6.75
C SER A 398 13.73 -7.37 -6.65
N HIS A 399 14.14 -8.02 -7.73
CA HIS A 399 14.38 -9.47 -7.82
C HIS A 399 13.12 -10.31 -7.54
N GLY A 400 12.00 -9.91 -8.13
CA GLY A 400 10.68 -10.41 -7.77
C GLY A 400 10.01 -11.31 -8.80
N LEU A 401 9.10 -12.16 -8.33
CA LEU A 401 8.25 -13.00 -9.18
C LEU A 401 6.77 -12.77 -8.85
N ILE A 402 5.98 -12.40 -9.87
CA ILE A 402 4.53 -12.25 -9.80
C ILE A 402 3.93 -13.22 -10.81
N GLU A 403 3.46 -14.39 -10.36
CA GLU A 403 2.96 -15.41 -11.27
C GLU A 403 1.63 -16.06 -10.88
N GLN A 404 0.81 -16.38 -11.89
CA GLN A 404 -0.43 -17.14 -11.70
C GLN A 404 -1.41 -16.49 -10.71
N ASN A 405 -1.36 -15.17 -10.52
CA ASN A 405 -2.30 -14.46 -9.66
C ASN A 405 -3.52 -13.99 -10.45
N ARG A 406 -4.65 -13.84 -9.76
CA ARG A 406 -5.87 -13.24 -10.28
C ARG A 406 -6.09 -11.89 -9.60
N PHE A 407 -6.23 -10.85 -10.40
CA PHE A 407 -6.63 -9.52 -9.99
C PHE A 407 -7.98 -9.20 -10.61
N GLU A 408 -8.96 -8.84 -9.80
CA GLU A 408 -10.31 -8.65 -10.29
C GLU A 408 -11.06 -7.57 -9.54
N ARG A 409 -11.71 -6.63 -10.25
CA ARG A 409 -12.45 -5.54 -9.58
C ARG A 409 -11.58 -4.74 -8.62
N ILE A 410 -10.33 -4.52 -9.01
CA ILE A 410 -9.42 -3.61 -8.32
C ILE A 410 -9.80 -2.19 -8.74
N LYS A 411 -10.14 -1.35 -7.76
CA LYS A 411 -10.64 0.01 -8.01
C LYS A 411 -9.68 0.83 -8.89
N SER A 412 -8.38 0.74 -8.64
CA SER A 412 -7.32 1.43 -9.41
C SER A 412 -6.37 0.41 -10.08
N THR A 413 -5.07 0.68 -10.16
CA THR A 413 -4.05 -0.15 -10.81
C THR A 413 -3.78 -1.47 -10.06
N PRO A 414 -4.02 -2.64 -10.69
CA PRO A 414 -3.69 -3.94 -10.13
C PRO A 414 -2.21 -4.16 -9.81
N ILE A 415 -1.28 -3.78 -10.70
CA ILE A 415 0.16 -3.97 -10.48
C ILE A 415 0.90 -2.66 -10.78
N SER A 416 1.51 -2.07 -9.75
CA SER A 416 2.32 -0.86 -9.82
C SER A 416 3.74 -1.16 -9.34
N LEU A 417 4.72 -0.95 -10.21
CA LEU A 417 6.12 -1.30 -9.98
C LEU A 417 7.01 -0.05 -10.11
N GLY A 418 7.86 0.22 -9.11
CA GLY A 418 8.79 1.34 -9.11
C GLY A 418 8.59 2.30 -7.93
N PRO A 419 9.42 3.35 -7.85
CA PRO A 419 9.44 4.24 -6.69
C PRO A 419 8.20 5.14 -6.61
N HIS A 420 7.70 5.31 -5.38
CA HIS A 420 6.64 6.26 -5.04
C HIS A 420 7.23 7.48 -4.33
N ALA A 421 8.04 8.24 -5.07
CA ALA A 421 8.86 9.33 -4.56
C ALA A 421 8.07 10.39 -3.75
N ILE A 422 6.82 10.70 -4.14
CA ILE A 422 5.92 11.61 -3.39
C ILE A 422 5.79 11.23 -1.91
N HIS A 423 5.83 9.94 -1.59
CA HIS A 423 5.73 9.43 -0.21
C HIS A 423 7.10 9.18 0.44
N ASN A 424 8.21 9.54 -0.23
CA ASN A 424 9.57 9.11 0.06
C ASN A 424 9.73 7.58 0.15
N GLU A 425 8.82 6.83 -0.48
CA GLU A 425 8.94 5.39 -0.65
C GLU A 425 9.80 5.14 -1.88
N GLY A 426 11.04 4.74 -1.63
CA GLY A 426 12.06 4.53 -2.64
C GLY A 426 12.16 3.08 -3.06
N GLY A 427 13.09 2.80 -3.97
CA GLY A 427 13.25 1.50 -4.61
C GLY A 427 13.10 1.63 -6.11
N TRP A 428 14.13 2.15 -6.78
CA TRP A 428 14.33 1.80 -8.17
C TRP A 428 14.45 0.28 -8.28
N ILE A 429 13.67 -0.28 -9.20
CA ILE A 429 13.47 -1.72 -9.28
C ILE A 429 14.31 -2.35 -10.39
N GLU A 430 14.71 -3.60 -10.16
CA GLU A 430 15.37 -4.42 -11.15
C GLU A 430 14.96 -5.88 -11.05
N ASP A 431 15.08 -6.60 -12.17
CA ASP A 431 14.92 -8.06 -12.28
C ASP A 431 13.57 -8.59 -11.78
N ILE A 432 12.47 -8.06 -12.32
CA ILE A 432 11.12 -8.52 -11.98
C ILE A 432 10.50 -9.30 -13.14
N VAL A 433 9.84 -10.41 -12.81
CA VAL A 433 9.03 -11.18 -13.75
C VAL A 433 7.57 -11.13 -13.36
N VAL A 434 6.74 -10.61 -14.26
CA VAL A 434 5.28 -10.62 -14.16
C VAL A 434 4.73 -11.56 -15.22
N LYS A 435 4.34 -12.77 -14.84
CA LYS A 435 3.94 -13.79 -15.82
C LYS A 435 2.68 -14.57 -15.51
N ASN A 436 1.93 -14.95 -16.53
CA ASN A 436 0.75 -15.82 -16.41
C ASN A 436 -0.31 -15.28 -15.42
N ASN A 437 -0.40 -13.97 -15.20
CA ASN A 437 -1.43 -13.39 -14.34
C ASN A 437 -2.68 -13.08 -15.14
N THR A 438 -3.84 -13.11 -14.48
CA THR A 438 -5.11 -12.63 -15.05
C THR A 438 -5.52 -11.35 -14.34
N ILE A 439 -5.74 -10.29 -15.11
CA ILE A 439 -6.26 -9.01 -14.64
C ILE A 439 -7.58 -8.75 -15.34
N MET A 440 -8.64 -8.53 -14.56
CA MET A 440 -9.95 -8.25 -15.12
C MET A 440 -10.76 -7.21 -14.33
N ASP A 441 -11.67 -6.53 -15.03
CA ASP A 441 -12.67 -5.64 -14.44
C ASP A 441 -12.08 -4.57 -13.51
N SER A 442 -10.94 -4.00 -13.87
CA SER A 442 -10.15 -3.13 -12.99
C SER A 442 -9.90 -1.75 -13.58
N CYS A 443 -9.43 -0.83 -12.75
CA CYS A 443 -9.15 0.57 -13.11
C CYS A 443 -10.40 1.35 -13.54
N PHE A 444 -11.47 1.32 -12.74
CA PHE A 444 -12.69 2.11 -12.98
C PHE A 444 -12.84 3.31 -12.05
N ASP A 445 -11.80 3.65 -11.29
CA ASP A 445 -11.72 4.90 -10.55
C ASP A 445 -11.28 6.05 -11.46
N GLU A 446 -12.11 7.09 -11.55
CA GLU A 446 -11.86 8.30 -12.34
C GLU A 446 -10.48 8.91 -12.04
N ARG A 447 -10.06 8.91 -10.77
CA ARG A 447 -8.75 9.47 -10.37
C ARG A 447 -7.55 8.71 -10.91
N THR A 448 -7.74 7.47 -11.36
CA THR A 448 -6.71 6.69 -12.04
C THR A 448 -6.33 7.32 -13.39
N PHE A 449 -7.20 8.16 -13.96
CA PHE A 449 -7.01 8.78 -15.29
C PHE A 449 -6.95 10.30 -15.25
N ASP A 450 -6.60 10.89 -14.10
CA ASP A 450 -6.47 12.34 -13.97
C ASP A 450 -5.20 12.89 -14.63
N LYS A 451 -5.18 14.21 -14.87
CA LYS A 451 -4.06 14.90 -15.54
C LYS A 451 -2.70 14.70 -14.87
N ASN A 452 -2.70 14.42 -13.56
CA ASN A 452 -1.51 14.22 -12.75
C ASN A 452 -1.26 12.75 -12.36
N ALA A 453 -2.03 11.80 -12.91
CA ALA A 453 -1.93 10.40 -12.55
C ALA A 453 -0.74 9.72 -13.26
N ALA A 454 0.23 9.22 -12.49
CA ALA A 454 1.32 8.39 -13.03
C ALA A 454 1.01 6.88 -12.94
N ASN A 455 0.05 6.48 -12.10
CA ASN A 455 -0.44 5.11 -11.99
C ASN A 455 -1.68 4.92 -12.84
N THR A 456 -1.47 4.81 -14.15
CA THR A 456 -2.55 4.68 -15.13
C THR A 456 -2.43 3.36 -15.88
N GLY A 457 -3.30 2.39 -15.58
CA GLY A 457 -3.40 1.13 -16.32
C GLY A 457 -3.34 -0.13 -15.46
N ALA A 458 -3.38 -1.28 -16.13
CA ALA A 458 -3.44 -2.59 -15.47
C ALA A 458 -2.09 -3.00 -14.83
N ILE A 459 -1.01 -2.84 -15.59
CA ILE A 459 0.37 -3.00 -15.10
C ILE A 459 1.15 -1.72 -15.42
N VAL A 460 1.75 -1.11 -14.41
CA VAL A 460 2.46 0.17 -14.52
C VAL A 460 3.90 0.02 -14.04
N LEU A 461 4.87 0.39 -14.88
CA LEU A 461 6.21 0.76 -14.43
C LEU A 461 6.21 2.26 -14.19
N LEU A 462 6.61 2.66 -13.00
CA LEU A 462 6.29 3.94 -12.43
C LEU A 462 7.52 4.81 -12.20
N HIS A 463 7.33 6.12 -12.37
CA HIS A 463 8.19 7.13 -11.80
C HIS A 463 7.34 8.36 -11.44
N PHE A 464 7.21 8.64 -10.14
CA PHE A 464 6.60 9.89 -9.67
C PHE A 464 7.65 10.97 -9.44
N LEU A 465 7.63 12.01 -10.27
CA LEU A 465 8.44 13.21 -10.09
C LEU A 465 7.83 14.13 -9.03
N HIS A 466 8.67 14.71 -8.15
CA HIS A 466 8.24 15.80 -7.28
C HIS A 466 8.11 17.12 -8.04
N ASP A 467 9.12 17.41 -8.86
CA ASP A 467 9.12 18.51 -9.79
C ASP A 467 8.69 17.99 -11.17
N LYS A 468 7.48 18.38 -11.60
CA LYS A 468 6.92 17.92 -12.87
C LYS A 468 7.72 18.37 -14.09
N SER A 469 8.60 19.38 -13.92
CA SER A 469 9.50 19.86 -14.98
C SER A 469 10.80 19.05 -15.09
N ALA A 470 11.15 18.28 -14.05
CA ALA A 470 12.36 17.46 -14.02
C ALA A 470 12.38 16.41 -15.13
N LYS A 471 13.56 15.95 -15.56
CA LYS A 471 13.65 14.96 -16.64
C LYS A 471 13.20 13.58 -16.13
N TYR A 472 12.72 12.75 -17.04
CA TYR A 472 12.54 11.32 -16.74
C TYR A 472 13.86 10.58 -16.98
N VAL A 473 14.08 9.51 -16.21
CA VAL A 473 15.31 8.70 -16.18
C VAL A 473 14.95 7.22 -16.33
N GLN A 474 15.85 6.38 -16.85
CA GLN A 474 15.57 4.97 -17.18
C GLN A 474 16.06 4.01 -16.08
N GLU A 475 15.53 4.14 -14.87
CA GLU A 475 16.06 3.43 -13.69
C GLU A 475 15.23 2.21 -13.24
N ASN A 476 14.08 1.94 -13.87
CA ASN A 476 13.39 0.65 -13.75
C ASN A 476 14.00 -0.35 -14.75
N ARG A 477 14.71 -1.40 -14.31
CA ARG A 477 15.54 -2.22 -15.21
C ARG A 477 15.16 -3.69 -15.28
N ASN A 478 15.41 -4.33 -16.42
CA ASN A 478 15.32 -5.79 -16.59
C ASN A 478 13.93 -6.36 -16.20
N ILE A 479 12.87 -5.79 -16.74
CA ILE A 479 11.50 -6.18 -16.39
C ILE A 479 10.91 -7.06 -17.49
N ARG A 480 10.32 -8.20 -17.12
CA ARG A 480 9.69 -9.14 -18.06
C ARG A 480 8.21 -9.28 -17.75
N ILE A 481 7.35 -8.91 -18.71
CA ILE A 481 5.89 -8.98 -18.63
C ILE A 481 5.43 -10.00 -19.66
N LEU A 482 5.14 -11.23 -19.20
CA LEU A 482 5.04 -12.41 -20.05
C LEU A 482 3.68 -13.12 -19.93
N ASN A 483 2.99 -13.38 -21.03
CA ASN A 483 1.81 -14.27 -21.05
C ASN A 483 0.68 -13.87 -20.07
N ASN A 484 0.53 -12.59 -19.76
CA ASN A 484 -0.55 -12.12 -18.90
C ASN A 484 -1.83 -11.92 -19.73
N LYS A 485 -2.98 -12.19 -19.11
CA LYS A 485 -4.29 -11.88 -19.69
C LYS A 485 -4.84 -10.61 -19.03
N ILE A 486 -5.07 -9.58 -19.82
CA ILE A 486 -5.63 -8.29 -19.38
C ILE A 486 -6.94 -8.04 -20.13
N GLU A 487 -8.04 -8.01 -19.39
CA GLU A 487 -9.39 -7.93 -19.95
C GLU A 487 -10.25 -6.89 -19.22
N ARG A 488 -11.04 -6.11 -19.96
CA ARG A 488 -12.03 -5.16 -19.39
C ARG A 488 -11.41 -4.22 -18.35
N VAL A 489 -10.48 -3.39 -18.81
CA VAL A 489 -9.83 -2.38 -17.97
C VAL A 489 -10.16 -0.96 -18.45
N GLY A 490 -10.29 -0.03 -17.51
CA GLY A 490 -10.71 1.34 -17.83
C GLY A 490 -9.72 2.11 -18.72
N GLY A 491 -8.42 1.78 -18.70
CA GLY A 491 -7.40 2.46 -19.49
C GLY A 491 -6.41 1.50 -20.15
N PRO A 492 -5.11 1.85 -20.25
CA PRO A 492 -4.13 1.00 -20.91
C PRO A 492 -3.93 -0.32 -20.17
N GLY A 493 -3.61 -1.36 -20.94
CA GLY A 493 -3.14 -2.62 -20.37
C GLY A 493 -1.79 -2.41 -19.70
N LEU A 494 -0.84 -1.78 -20.40
CA LEU A 494 0.48 -1.47 -19.87
C LEU A 494 0.80 0.02 -19.99
N LEU A 495 1.31 0.60 -18.91
CA LEU A 495 2.03 1.88 -18.95
C LEU A 495 3.48 1.64 -18.50
N ILE A 496 4.42 1.81 -19.41
CA ILE A 496 5.85 1.65 -19.14
C ILE A 496 6.47 3.04 -19.15
N THR A 497 6.94 3.49 -17.99
CA THR A 497 7.75 4.72 -17.88
C THR A 497 9.09 4.46 -17.21
N SER A 498 10.09 5.27 -17.57
CA SER A 498 11.36 5.36 -16.85
C SER A 498 12.09 4.03 -16.77
N ALA A 499 12.09 3.27 -17.87
CA ALA A 499 12.57 1.91 -17.87
C ALA A 499 13.68 1.65 -18.91
N ASP A 500 14.58 0.72 -18.61
CA ASP A 500 15.56 0.16 -19.55
C ASP A 500 15.44 -1.36 -19.56
N ASN A 501 15.55 -1.95 -20.75
CA ASN A 501 15.51 -3.40 -20.94
C ASN A 501 14.21 -4.04 -20.41
N VAL A 502 13.12 -3.80 -21.12
CA VAL A 502 11.80 -4.35 -20.80
C VAL A 502 11.35 -5.30 -21.90
N THR A 503 10.94 -6.51 -21.54
CA THR A 503 10.32 -7.47 -22.47
C THR A 503 8.83 -7.57 -22.21
N VAL A 504 8.03 -7.35 -23.25
CA VAL A 504 6.58 -7.54 -23.25
C VAL A 504 6.24 -8.61 -24.28
N GLU A 505 5.96 -9.82 -23.82
CA GLU A 505 5.80 -10.97 -24.71
C GLU A 505 4.59 -11.84 -24.38
N GLY A 506 3.86 -12.28 -25.42
CA GLY A 506 2.80 -13.29 -25.29
C GLY A 506 1.56 -12.84 -24.52
N ASN A 507 1.44 -11.55 -24.18
CA ASN A 507 0.31 -11.04 -23.42
C ASN A 507 -0.94 -10.92 -24.29
N THR A 508 -2.12 -11.11 -23.68
CA THR A 508 -3.42 -10.93 -24.32
C THR A 508 -4.10 -9.70 -23.76
N PHE A 509 -4.53 -8.78 -24.63
CA PHE A 509 -5.27 -7.57 -24.29
C PHE A 509 -6.64 -7.60 -24.93
N SER A 510 -7.70 -7.36 -24.16
CA SER A 510 -9.06 -7.22 -24.69
C SER A 510 -9.85 -6.23 -23.85
N ASN A 511 -10.72 -5.45 -24.50
CA ASN A 511 -11.56 -4.44 -23.86
C ASN A 511 -10.75 -3.50 -22.94
N THR A 512 -9.58 -3.03 -23.37
CA THR A 512 -8.84 -1.94 -22.70
C THR A 512 -9.44 -0.60 -23.08
N HIS A 513 -9.17 0.46 -22.31
CA HIS A 513 -9.72 1.80 -22.57
C HIS A 513 -11.26 1.84 -22.60
N LEU A 514 -11.90 1.20 -21.61
CA LEU A 514 -13.35 1.32 -21.40
C LEU A 514 -13.76 2.70 -20.85
N LEU A 515 -12.82 3.48 -20.34
CA LEU A 515 -12.99 4.87 -19.93
C LEU A 515 -12.12 5.78 -20.79
N ASN A 516 -12.52 7.04 -20.92
CA ASN A 516 -11.73 8.05 -21.60
C ASN A 516 -10.52 8.44 -20.73
N CYS A 517 -9.32 8.12 -21.19
CA CYS A 517 -8.07 8.45 -20.51
C CYS A 517 -7.21 9.50 -21.24
N ASP A 518 -7.79 10.28 -22.15
CA ASP A 518 -7.07 11.26 -22.98
C ASP A 518 -6.38 12.35 -22.15
N LYS A 519 -6.96 12.68 -21.00
CA LYS A 519 -6.37 13.64 -20.07
C LYS A 519 -5.25 13.03 -19.22
N SER A 520 -5.15 11.70 -19.14
CA SER A 520 -4.36 11.04 -18.10
C SER A 520 -2.87 11.32 -18.24
N GLY A 521 -2.25 11.78 -17.16
CA GLY A 521 -0.81 12.04 -17.10
C GLY A 521 -0.32 13.27 -17.88
N ASN A 522 -1.20 14.05 -18.51
CA ASN A 522 -0.80 15.20 -19.34
C ASN A 522 0.02 16.25 -18.58
N ASP A 523 -0.33 16.56 -17.33
CA ASP A 523 0.39 17.55 -16.51
C ASP A 523 1.79 17.05 -16.09
N ILE A 524 2.05 15.75 -16.26
CA ILE A 524 3.35 15.10 -16.02
C ILE A 524 3.94 14.52 -17.31
N ARG A 525 3.44 14.95 -18.49
CA ARG A 525 3.97 14.61 -19.82
C ARG A 525 3.96 13.11 -20.16
N LEU A 526 3.06 12.33 -19.55
CA LEU A 526 2.85 10.94 -19.91
C LEU A 526 1.73 10.81 -20.95
N LYS A 527 1.84 9.83 -21.83
CA LYS A 527 0.77 9.37 -22.74
C LYS A 527 0.29 8.00 -22.30
N ALA A 528 -1.03 7.84 -22.13
CA ALA A 528 -1.67 6.60 -21.68
C ALA A 528 -2.78 6.09 -22.63
N THR A 529 -2.80 6.58 -23.88
CA THR A 529 -3.91 6.34 -24.83
C THR A 529 -3.73 5.09 -25.72
N GLY A 530 -2.57 4.44 -25.68
CA GLY A 530 -2.31 3.16 -26.37
C GLY A 530 -2.48 1.98 -25.43
N VAL A 531 -2.90 0.81 -25.95
CA VAL A 531 -3.07 -0.42 -25.12
C VAL A 531 -1.79 -0.73 -24.36
N ILE A 532 -0.65 -0.63 -25.05
CA ILE A 532 0.69 -0.55 -24.48
C ILE A 532 1.20 0.87 -24.73
N SER A 533 1.43 1.62 -23.66
CA SER A 533 1.98 2.97 -23.71
C SER A 533 3.39 3.02 -23.14
N ILE A 534 4.36 3.45 -23.95
CA ILE A 534 5.78 3.58 -23.57
C ILE A 534 6.18 5.05 -23.54
N ASN A 535 6.72 5.48 -22.40
CA ASN A 535 7.17 6.83 -22.16
C ASN A 535 8.59 6.79 -21.59
N TYR A 536 9.49 7.66 -22.06
CA TYR A 536 10.81 7.85 -21.45
C TYR A 536 11.56 6.55 -21.11
N SER A 537 11.58 5.61 -22.06
CA SER A 537 12.10 4.26 -21.82
C SER A 537 12.89 3.74 -23.02
N ASP A 538 13.94 3.00 -22.70
CA ASP A 538 14.90 2.43 -23.62
C ASP A 538 14.80 0.91 -23.69
N LYS A 539 15.18 0.36 -24.85
CA LYS A 539 15.25 -1.10 -25.09
C LYS A 539 13.99 -1.84 -24.63
N VAL A 540 12.82 -1.34 -25.03
CA VAL A 540 11.56 -2.03 -24.79
C VAL A 540 11.21 -2.89 -25.99
N ASP A 541 11.18 -4.20 -25.77
CA ASP A 541 10.93 -5.22 -26.77
C ASP A 541 9.51 -5.77 -26.65
N ILE A 542 8.71 -5.64 -27.71
CA ILE A 542 7.30 -6.04 -27.76
C ILE A 542 7.15 -7.14 -28.81
N LYS A 543 6.81 -8.35 -28.37
CA LYS A 543 6.77 -9.53 -29.25
C LYS A 543 5.54 -10.39 -28.99
N ASN A 544 4.97 -10.98 -30.03
CA ASN A 544 3.96 -12.05 -29.91
C ASN A 544 2.76 -11.71 -28.99
N ASN A 545 2.37 -10.44 -28.85
CA ASN A 545 1.21 -10.05 -28.04
C ASN A 545 -0.06 -10.11 -28.89
N TYR A 546 -1.18 -10.51 -28.30
CA TYR A 546 -2.47 -10.60 -28.95
C TYR A 546 -3.39 -9.46 -28.50
N PHE A 547 -3.95 -8.73 -29.46
CA PHE A 547 -4.92 -7.67 -29.24
C PHE A 547 -6.28 -8.13 -29.74
N GLY A 548 -7.17 -8.47 -28.81
CA GLY A 548 -8.58 -8.73 -29.10
C GLY A 548 -9.35 -7.44 -29.38
N LYS A 549 -10.69 -7.51 -29.37
CA LYS A 549 -11.54 -6.32 -29.46
C LYS A 549 -11.18 -5.32 -28.36
N LEU A 550 -10.85 -4.08 -28.73
CA LEU A 550 -10.50 -3.02 -27.80
C LEU A 550 -11.73 -2.20 -27.39
N GLY A 551 -11.62 -1.47 -26.28
CA GLY A 551 -12.65 -0.53 -25.83
C GLY A 551 -12.72 0.71 -26.72
N SER A 552 -13.84 1.45 -26.62
CA SER A 552 -14.17 2.56 -27.52
C SER A 552 -13.21 3.74 -27.47
N PHE A 553 -12.41 3.89 -26.41
CA PHE A 553 -11.45 4.98 -26.26
C PHE A 553 -10.00 4.58 -26.60
N ALA A 554 -9.76 3.32 -27.01
CA ALA A 554 -8.42 2.90 -27.43
C ALA A 554 -8.06 3.56 -28.77
N ARG A 555 -6.91 4.24 -28.85
CA ARG A 555 -6.48 4.92 -30.09
C ARG A 555 -5.60 4.05 -30.99
N LYS A 556 -4.74 3.21 -30.39
CA LYS A 556 -3.81 2.29 -31.06
C LYS A 556 -3.47 1.12 -30.12
N GLU A 557 -2.99 0.02 -30.70
CA GLU A 557 -2.40 -1.10 -29.95
C GLU A 557 -1.12 -0.66 -29.21
N PHE A 558 -0.32 0.20 -29.84
CA PHE A 558 0.94 0.66 -29.30
C PHE A 558 1.15 2.16 -29.49
N ILE A 559 1.64 2.84 -28.45
CA ILE A 559 2.06 4.24 -28.49
C ILE A 559 3.41 4.39 -27.77
N LYS A 560 4.37 5.03 -28.45
CA LYS A 560 5.63 5.49 -27.85
C LYS A 560 5.69 7.02 -27.87
N ASN A 561 5.98 7.64 -26.74
CA ASN A 561 6.33 9.06 -26.68
C ASN A 561 7.84 9.22 -26.93
N PRO A 562 8.29 10.09 -27.85
CA PRO A 562 9.72 10.40 -27.98
C PRO A 562 10.27 11.08 -26.71
N GLU A 563 11.58 10.95 -26.52
CA GLU A 563 12.33 11.46 -25.36
C GLU A 563 12.35 12.98 -25.25
#